data_AF-A0A4Y8LQK4-F1
#
_entry.id   AF-A0A4Y8LQK4-F1
#
_cell.length_a   1.000
_cell.length_b   1.000
_cell.length_c   1.000
_cell.angle_alpha   90.00
_cell.angle_beta   90.00
_cell.angle_gamma   90.00
#
_symmetry.space_group_name_H-M   'P 1'
#
loop_
_entity.id
_entity.type
_entity.pdbx_description
1 polymer ?
#
loop_
_entity_poly.entity_id
_entity_poly.type
_entity_poly.pdbx_seq_one_letter_code
_entity_poly.pdbx_strand_id
1 'polypeptide(L)'
;MDNHHSIIRADYKENLLILSFNQNETLYINQPEDFLISQGVFIIKRSLGLVWNWYSYGEEQITKNLRVYNYIVNNIEVTSIKLEGAITNKRADEGQPAIEIL
;
A
#
# COMPACT_ATOMS: atom_id res chain seq x y z
N MET A 1 -15.42 -14.70 -0.78
CA MET A 1 -14.61 -14.75 0.45
C MET A 1 -14.15 -13.32 0.66
N ASP A 2 -14.55 -12.71 1.76
CA ASP A 2 -14.45 -11.26 1.94
C ASP A 2 -12.98 -10.82 1.96
N ASN A 3 -12.62 -9.91 1.06
CA ASN A 3 -11.29 -9.27 0.99
C ASN A 3 -11.17 -8.26 2.14
N HIS A 4 -11.33 -8.73 3.37
CA HIS A 4 -11.33 -7.91 4.57
C HIS A 4 -9.93 -7.90 5.18
N HIS A 5 -9.23 -6.78 5.00
CA HIS A 5 -7.89 -6.54 5.52
C HIS A 5 -7.98 -5.63 6.74
N SER A 6 -7.62 -6.14 7.92
CA SER A 6 -7.65 -5.34 9.14
C SER A 6 -6.26 -4.86 9.50
N ILE A 7 -6.10 -3.56 9.71
CA ILE A 7 -4.83 -2.98 10.18
C ILE A 7 -4.57 -3.46 11.61
N ILE A 8 -3.40 -4.07 11.83
CA ILE A 8 -2.93 -4.52 13.15
C ILE A 8 -1.83 -3.61 13.71
N ARG A 9 -1.17 -2.84 12.84
CA ARG A 9 -0.08 -1.94 13.22
C ARG A 9 0.04 -0.80 12.22
N ALA A 10 0.34 0.40 12.73
CA ALA A 10 0.70 1.56 11.93
C ALA A 10 1.98 2.18 12.50
N ASP A 11 2.98 2.38 11.66
CA ASP A 11 4.23 3.08 12.01
C ASP A 11 4.44 4.26 11.06
N TYR A 12 4.88 5.39 11.58
CA TYR A 12 5.24 6.55 10.78
C TYR A 12 6.66 7.01 11.11
N LYS A 13 7.53 7.04 10.10
CA LYS A 13 8.92 7.47 10.25
C LYS A 13 9.44 8.04 8.93
N GLU A 14 10.18 9.15 9.00
CA GLU A 14 10.87 9.73 7.84
C GLU A 14 9.96 9.94 6.62
N ASN A 15 8.75 10.44 6.84
CA ASN A 15 7.71 10.64 5.81
C ASN A 15 7.18 9.35 5.14
N LEU A 16 7.43 8.19 5.74
CA LEU A 16 6.88 6.91 5.31
C LEU A 16 5.85 6.43 6.34
N LEU A 17 4.61 6.23 5.91
CA LEU A 17 3.58 5.54 6.68
C LEU A 17 3.56 4.06 6.27
N ILE A 18 3.66 3.19 7.27
CA ILE A 18 3.68 1.73 7.11
C ILE A 18 2.46 1.18 7.83
N LEU A 19 1.57 0.51 7.10
CA LEU A 19 0.42 -0.18 7.65
C LEU A 19 0.61 -1.68 7.50
N SER A 20 0.58 -2.42 8.60
CA SER A 20 0.60 -3.88 8.59
C SER A 20 -0.81 -4.42 8.81
N PHE A 21 -1.17 -5.45 8.06
CA PHE A 21 -2.49 -6.07 8.12
C PHE A 21 -2.42 -7.47 8.74
N ASN A 22 -3.57 -7.94 9.22
CA ASN A 22 -3.75 -9.24 9.89
C ASN A 22 -3.40 -10.48 9.03
N GLN A 23 -3.15 -10.31 7.74
CA GLN A 23 -2.75 -11.39 6.82
C GLN A 23 -1.29 -11.29 6.37
N ASN A 24 -0.42 -10.67 7.19
CA ASN A 24 1.01 -10.46 6.89
C ASN A 24 1.26 -9.59 5.64
N GLU A 25 0.29 -8.75 5.30
CA GLU A 25 0.39 -7.79 4.21
C GLU A 25 0.90 -6.47 4.76
N THR A 26 1.55 -5.69 3.90
CA THR A 26 2.08 -4.38 4.29
C THR A 26 1.84 -3.36 3.20
N LEU A 27 1.29 -2.21 3.58
CA LEU A 27 1.12 -1.05 2.72
C LEU A 27 2.09 0.05 3.16
N TYR A 28 2.96 0.44 2.25
CA TYR A 28 3.92 1.52 2.41
C TYR A 28 3.42 2.73 1.63
N ILE A 29 3.44 3.89 2.28
CA ILE A 29 2.85 5.12 1.76
C ILE A 29 3.89 6.21 1.88
N ASN A 30 4.43 6.62 0.75
CA ASN A 30 5.52 7.58 0.69
C ASN A 30 4.97 9.01 0.63
N GLN A 31 5.40 9.83 1.59
CA GLN A 31 4.99 11.22 1.76
C GLN A 31 3.47 11.40 1.73
N PRO A 32 2.73 10.77 2.68
CA PRO A 32 1.29 10.96 2.77
C PRO A 32 0.97 12.41 3.16
N GLU A 33 0.06 13.02 2.42
CA GLU A 33 -0.43 14.39 2.63
C GLU A 33 -1.96 14.45 2.55
N ASP A 34 -2.51 15.52 3.13
CA ASP A 34 -3.95 15.81 3.10
C ASP A 34 -4.82 14.65 3.59
N PHE A 35 -4.55 14.18 4.80
CA PHE A 35 -5.35 13.14 5.44
C PHE A 35 -6.71 13.68 5.89
N LEU A 36 -7.74 12.85 5.77
CA LEU A 36 -9.07 13.07 6.30
C LEU A 36 -9.44 11.89 7.19
N ILE A 37 -9.86 12.19 8.41
CA ILE A 37 -10.42 11.21 9.34
C ILE A 37 -11.87 11.62 9.60
N SER A 38 -12.82 10.78 9.21
CA SER A 38 -14.23 11.07 9.43
C SER A 38 -15.04 9.79 9.51
N GLN A 39 -15.90 9.66 10.53
CA GLN A 39 -16.89 8.57 10.64
C GLN A 39 -16.29 7.15 10.49
N GLY A 40 -15.10 6.92 11.03
CA GLY A 40 -14.41 5.62 10.93
C GLY A 40 -13.61 5.43 9.64
N VAL A 41 -13.72 6.34 8.69
CA VAL A 41 -12.97 6.33 7.44
C VAL A 41 -11.67 7.12 7.59
N PHE A 42 -10.58 6.55 7.10
CA PHE A 42 -9.28 7.21 6.97
C PHE A 42 -8.90 7.32 5.49
N ILE A 43 -8.75 8.55 5.01
CA ILE A 43 -8.42 8.85 3.60
C ILE A 43 -7.11 9.60 3.55
N ILE A 44 -6.22 9.20 2.65
CA ILE A 44 -5.03 9.96 2.27
C ILE A 44 -5.28 10.50 0.86
N LYS A 45 -5.40 11.83 0.73
CA LYS A 45 -5.74 12.44 -0.56
C LYS A 45 -4.56 12.54 -1.50
N ARG A 46 -3.33 12.72 -0.97
CA ARG A 46 -2.11 12.82 -1.78
C ARG A 46 -0.98 11.97 -1.21
N SER A 47 -0.19 11.39 -2.11
CA SER A 47 1.07 10.71 -1.78
C SER A 47 1.97 10.70 -3.01
N LEU A 48 3.29 10.62 -2.83
CA LEU A 48 4.21 10.45 -3.97
C LEU A 48 4.24 9.02 -4.51
N GLY A 49 3.92 8.04 -3.67
CA GLY A 49 3.84 6.66 -4.10
C GLY A 49 3.35 5.71 -3.02
N LEU A 50 2.98 4.52 -3.47
CA LEU A 50 2.39 3.46 -2.67
C LEU A 50 3.00 2.12 -3.06
N VAL A 51 3.38 1.31 -2.08
CA VAL A 51 3.78 -0.08 -2.30
C VAL A 51 2.90 -0.98 -1.44
N TRP A 52 2.14 -1.86 -2.07
CA TRP A 52 1.34 -2.86 -1.38
C TRP A 52 1.91 -4.26 -1.59
N ASN A 53 2.38 -4.85 -0.50
CA ASN A 53 2.86 -6.21 -0.43
C ASN A 53 1.76 -7.10 0.13
N TRP A 54 1.36 -8.11 -0.64
CA TRP A 54 0.31 -9.06 -0.26
C TRP A 54 0.58 -10.46 -0.78
N TYR A 55 -0.06 -11.47 -0.22
CA TYR A 55 0.08 -12.86 -0.67
C TYR A 55 -1.15 -13.30 -1.44
N SER A 56 -0.97 -14.14 -2.47
CA SER A 56 -2.10 -14.66 -3.25
C SER A 56 -3.07 -15.43 -2.33
N TYR A 57 -4.37 -15.14 -2.44
CA TYR A 57 -5.38 -15.75 -1.57
C TYR A 57 -5.38 -17.29 -1.67
N GLY A 58 -5.45 -17.95 -0.52
CA GLY A 58 -5.48 -19.42 -0.42
C GLY A 58 -4.14 -20.10 -0.65
N GLU A 59 -3.08 -19.34 -0.93
CA GLU A 59 -1.72 -19.85 -1.12
C GLU A 59 -0.88 -19.74 0.17
N GLU A 60 0.18 -20.54 0.24
CA GLU A 60 1.14 -20.47 1.33
C GLU A 60 1.85 -19.09 1.34
N GLN A 61 2.05 -18.50 2.51
CA GLN A 61 2.69 -17.18 2.68
C GLN A 61 4.23 -17.26 2.58
N ILE A 62 4.69 -17.80 1.46
CA ILE A 62 6.10 -17.88 1.08
C ILE A 62 6.43 -16.80 0.06
N THR A 63 7.71 -16.44 -0.03
CA THR A 63 8.24 -15.42 -0.95
C THR A 63 7.74 -15.58 -2.38
N LYS A 64 7.70 -16.81 -2.91
CA LYS A 64 7.19 -17.12 -4.26
C LYS A 64 5.77 -16.59 -4.53
N ASN A 65 4.93 -16.53 -3.50
CA ASN A 65 3.53 -16.13 -3.60
C ASN A 65 3.30 -14.66 -3.25
N LEU A 66 4.37 -13.93 -2.92
CA LEU A 66 4.35 -12.49 -2.67
C LEU A 66 4.03 -11.74 -3.96
N ARG A 67 3.07 -10.85 -3.86
CA ARG A 67 2.62 -9.91 -4.88
C ARG A 67 2.92 -8.51 -4.40
N VAL A 68 3.38 -7.68 -5.34
CA VAL A 68 3.71 -6.28 -5.07
C VAL A 68 3.00 -5.40 -6.08
N TYR A 69 2.15 -4.50 -5.59
CA TYR A 69 1.65 -3.39 -6.37
C TYR A 69 2.40 -2.12 -6.03
N ASN A 70 2.90 -1.44 -7.06
CA ASN A 70 3.63 -0.19 -6.93
C ASN A 70 2.91 0.90 -7.74
N TYR A 71 2.49 1.96 -7.06
CA TYR A 71 1.86 3.13 -7.65
C TYR A 71 2.74 4.35 -7.42
N ILE A 72 3.03 5.11 -8.48
CA ILE A 72 3.89 6.30 -8.43
C ILE A 72 3.16 7.47 -9.09
N VAL A 73 3.18 8.63 -8.45
CA VAL A 73 2.63 9.88 -9.00
C VAL A 73 3.79 10.69 -9.60
N ASN A 74 3.92 10.65 -10.93
CA ASN A 74 4.81 11.42 -11.81
C ASN A 74 6.31 11.61 -11.42
N ASN A 75 7.17 10.94 -12.20
CA ASN A 75 8.61 11.19 -12.44
C ASN A 75 9.65 11.01 -11.33
N ILE A 76 9.28 10.56 -10.13
CA ILE A 76 10.27 10.05 -9.17
C ILE A 76 10.25 8.52 -9.26
N GLU A 77 11.12 7.96 -10.10
CA GLU A 77 11.42 6.53 -10.07
C GLU A 77 11.90 6.17 -8.67
N VAL A 78 11.09 5.41 -7.93
CA VAL A 78 11.61 4.72 -6.75
C VAL A 78 12.21 3.41 -7.23
N THR A 79 13.52 3.31 -7.02
CA THR A 79 14.34 2.12 -7.18
C THR A 79 13.57 0.89 -6.73
N SER A 80 13.31 -0.01 -7.66
CA SER A 80 12.70 -1.32 -7.41
C SER A 80 13.32 -1.94 -6.18
N ILE A 81 12.57 -2.06 -5.09
CA ILE A 81 12.98 -2.88 -3.95
C ILE A 81 12.95 -4.31 -4.48
N LYS A 82 14.12 -4.92 -4.57
CA LYS A 82 14.30 -6.28 -5.08
C LYS A 82 13.65 -7.25 -4.09
N LEU A 83 12.37 -7.52 -4.28
CA LEU A 83 11.62 -8.56 -3.60
C LEU A 83 11.36 -9.66 -4.61
N GLU A 84 11.66 -10.91 -4.22
CA GLU A 84 11.41 -12.10 -5.03
C GLU A 84 9.89 -12.32 -5.16
N GLY A 85 9.25 -11.65 -6.09
CA GLY A 85 7.80 -11.70 -6.30
C GLY A 85 7.40 -11.05 -7.63
N ALA A 86 6.14 -11.21 -8.03
CA ALA A 86 5.64 -10.55 -9.24
C ALA A 86 5.31 -9.09 -8.93
N ILE A 87 6.06 -8.17 -9.55
CA ILE A 87 5.85 -6.72 -9.43
C ILE A 87 4.94 -6.27 -10.58
N THR A 88 3.84 -5.58 -10.24
CA THR A 88 3.01 -4.89 -11.23
C THR A 88 3.03 -3.38 -10.96
N ASN A 89 3.56 -2.62 -11.90
CA ASN A 89 3.54 -1.16 -11.86
C ASN A 89 2.23 -0.65 -12.44
N LYS A 90 1.53 0.23 -11.72
CA LYS A 90 0.30 0.87 -12.19
C LYS A 90 0.45 2.39 -12.16
N ARG A 91 -0.10 3.06 -13.18
CA ARG A 91 -0.31 4.52 -13.13
C ARG A 91 -1.55 4.78 -12.28
N ALA A 92 -1.46 5.78 -11.41
CA ALA A 92 -2.63 6.28 -10.69
C ALA A 92 -3.46 7.18 -11.63
N ASP A 93 -4.79 7.06 -11.57
CA ASP A 93 -5.70 7.95 -12.28
C ASP A 93 -5.77 9.31 -11.58
N GLU A 94 -5.72 10.40 -12.35
CA GLU A 94 -5.85 11.76 -11.80
C GLU A 94 -7.26 11.98 -11.25
N GLY A 95 -7.37 12.29 -9.95
CA GLY A 95 -8.63 12.67 -9.29
C GLY A 95 -9.21 11.68 -8.29
N GLN A 96 -8.59 10.50 -8.09
CA GLN A 96 -8.96 9.56 -7.02
C GLN A 96 -8.08 9.72 -5.76
N PRO A 97 -8.60 9.40 -4.56
CA PRO A 97 -7.76 9.39 -3.36
C PRO A 97 -6.62 8.37 -3.50
N ALA A 98 -5.47 8.68 -2.92
CA ALA A 98 -4.33 7.77 -2.94
C ALA A 98 -4.65 6.48 -2.19
N ILE A 99 -5.30 6.59 -1.02
CA ILE A 99 -5.81 5.46 -0.24
C ILE A 99 -7.13 5.83 0.42
N GLU A 100 -8.07 4.90 0.42
CA GLU A 100 -9.31 4.93 1.21
C GLU A 100 -9.40 3.64 2.04
N ILE A 101 -9.56 3.79 3.36
CA ILE A 101 -9.70 2.69 4.31
C ILE A 101 -11.06 2.84 5.02
N LEU A 102 -11.91 1.82 4.91
CA LEU A 102 -13.28 1.76 5.43
C LEU A 102 -13.35 0.93 6.73
#